data_AF-A0A4C1UN95-F1
#
_entry.id   AF-A0A4C1UN95-F1
#
_cell.length_a   1.000
_cell.length_b   1.000
_cell.length_c   1.000
_cell.angle_alpha   90.00
_cell.angle_beta   90.00
_cell.angle_gamma   90.00
#
_symmetry.space_group_name_H-M   'P 1'
#
loop_
_entity.id
_entity.type
_entity.pdbx_description
1 polymer ?
#
loop_
_entity_poly.entity_id
_entity_poly.type
_entity_poly.pdbx_seq_one_letter_code
_entity_poly.pdbx_strand_id
1 'polypeptide(L)'
;MDADSSESEVQSSRLGTPPRKARKRHYEQKYSKLWEKDKEFASWLQESTKEKNILLFGKSTINHPVWANSLKKSLEDKIKFGEIRMACFLVKNNLPFNIAGDLKKLIVNVCSDCEIAKEITFEKTKAQAIVTNVTGKLSHTELVKTLQTEKFSLIVDESTDKSTTKHLALIARTAVDFNVEDQFLCLIPIVDGLCPENITELDREWRLLRNMPFNFTEKMWILHLKNFGSMFHPLKGDQSPMFPLLCEFIRKLLALPHSSANVEIVFCN
;
A
#
# COMPACT_ATOMS: atom_id res chain seq x y z
N MET A 1 -51.31 57.89 -8.80
CA MET A 1 -50.03 58.61 -8.92
C MET A 1 -49.31 58.34 -7.61
N ASP A 2 -48.37 57.41 -7.47
CA ASP A 2 -47.63 56.62 -8.44
C ASP A 2 -47.33 55.24 -7.82
N ALA A 3 -47.27 54.23 -8.67
CA ALA A 3 -46.74 52.92 -8.35
C ALA A 3 -45.21 53.01 -8.42
N ASP A 4 -44.49 52.47 -7.44
CA ASP A 4 -43.22 51.81 -7.75
C ASP A 4 -42.89 50.75 -6.71
N SER A 5 -42.79 49.50 -7.18
CA SER A 5 -42.37 48.34 -6.42
C SER A 5 -40.94 48.04 -6.83
N SER A 6 -39.97 48.32 -5.97
CA SER A 6 -38.57 48.05 -6.26
C SER A 6 -38.25 46.57 -5.98
N GLU A 7 -38.43 45.75 -7.02
CA GLU A 7 -37.82 44.42 -7.12
C GLU A 7 -36.30 44.55 -7.19
N SER A 8 -35.59 43.95 -6.23
CA SER A 8 -34.13 43.84 -6.24
C SER A 8 -33.71 42.65 -7.12
N GLU A 9 -33.16 42.95 -8.29
CA GLU A 9 -32.62 41.99 -9.25
C GLU A 9 -31.50 41.12 -8.64
N VAL A 10 -31.68 39.81 -8.79
CA VAL A 10 -30.71 38.76 -8.46
C VAL A 10 -29.58 38.79 -9.50
N GLN A 11 -28.36 39.18 -9.09
CA GLN A 11 -27.17 39.07 -9.91
C GLN A 11 -26.77 37.60 -10.12
N SER A 12 -27.18 37.04 -11.26
CA SER A 12 -26.70 35.76 -11.79
C SER A 12 -25.23 35.86 -12.20
N SER A 13 -24.32 35.41 -11.33
CA SER A 13 -22.90 35.25 -11.65
C SER A 13 -22.70 34.20 -12.75
N ARG A 14 -22.18 34.65 -13.90
CA ARG A 14 -21.96 33.87 -15.12
C ARG A 14 -20.98 32.72 -14.86
N LEU A 15 -21.41 31.48 -15.11
CA LEU A 15 -20.53 30.32 -15.22
C LEU A 15 -19.47 30.58 -16.31
N GLY A 16 -18.20 30.53 -15.94
CA GLY A 16 -17.09 30.60 -16.87
C GLY A 16 -17.16 29.47 -17.90
N THR A 17 -16.94 29.82 -19.17
CA THR A 17 -16.85 28.84 -20.26
C THR A 17 -15.76 27.80 -20.00
N PRO A 18 -16.02 26.51 -20.27
CA PRO A 18 -15.02 25.47 -20.10
C PRO A 18 -13.79 25.71 -20.99
N PRO A 19 -12.59 25.28 -20.58
CA PRO A 19 -11.36 25.56 -21.30
C PRO A 19 -11.40 24.98 -22.72
N ARG A 20 -10.97 25.80 -23.68
CA ARG A 20 -10.93 25.45 -25.10
C ARG A 20 -10.08 24.19 -25.29
N LYS A 21 -10.67 23.13 -25.88
CA LYS A 21 -9.95 21.89 -26.23
C LYS A 21 -8.65 22.24 -26.95
N ALA A 22 -7.52 21.69 -26.49
CA ALA A 22 -6.22 21.89 -27.11
C ALA A 22 -6.30 21.58 -28.61
N ARG A 23 -5.75 22.46 -29.47
CA ARG A 23 -5.69 22.20 -30.91
C ARG A 23 -4.90 20.91 -31.11
N LYS A 24 -5.48 19.95 -31.84
CA LYS A 24 -4.77 18.72 -32.23
C LYS A 24 -3.51 19.13 -32.99
N ARG A 25 -2.35 18.60 -32.59
CA ARG A 25 -1.09 18.80 -33.32
C ARG A 25 -1.28 18.26 -34.73
N HIS A 26 -0.89 19.04 -35.73
CA HIS A 26 -0.92 18.59 -37.13
C HIS A 26 0.15 17.51 -37.30
N TYR A 27 -0.25 16.31 -37.71
CA TYR A 27 0.66 15.19 -37.91
C TYR A 27 1.22 15.27 -39.34
N GLU A 28 2.52 15.53 -39.47
CA GLU A 28 3.17 15.77 -40.77
C GLU A 28 3.75 14.51 -41.42
N GLN A 29 3.74 13.38 -40.72
CA GLN A 29 4.40 12.17 -41.19
C GLN A 29 3.58 11.50 -42.30
N LYS A 30 4.10 11.60 -43.52
CA LYS A 30 3.53 11.00 -44.73
C LYS A 30 3.94 9.53 -44.82
N TYR A 31 3.11 8.75 -45.51
CA TYR A 31 3.39 7.36 -45.84
C TYR A 31 4.71 7.19 -46.61
N SER A 32 5.50 6.18 -46.26
CA SER A 32 6.72 5.80 -46.99
C SER A 32 6.63 4.36 -47.50
N LYS A 33 6.81 4.17 -48.81
CA LYS A 33 6.84 2.83 -49.45
C LYS A 33 7.97 1.94 -48.95
N LEU A 34 9.02 2.52 -48.38
CA LEU A 34 10.12 1.74 -47.80
C LEU A 34 9.66 0.93 -46.59
N TRP A 35 8.61 1.37 -45.88
CA TRP A 35 8.06 0.66 -44.74
C TRP A 35 7.40 -0.68 -45.12
N GLU A 36 6.86 -0.82 -46.34
CA GLU A 36 6.35 -2.13 -46.82
C GLU A 36 7.44 -3.19 -46.94
N LYS A 37 8.72 -2.79 -47.00
CA LYS A 37 9.87 -3.72 -47.06
C LYS A 37 10.45 -4.01 -45.68
N ASP A 38 10.07 -3.24 -44.67
CA ASP A 38 10.51 -3.45 -43.30
C ASP A 38 9.73 -4.61 -42.70
N LYS A 39 10.44 -5.56 -42.08
CA LYS A 39 9.84 -6.75 -41.45
C LYS A 39 8.83 -6.35 -40.37
N GLU A 40 8.99 -5.19 -39.74
CA GLU A 40 8.10 -4.68 -38.70
C GLU A 40 6.75 -4.17 -39.25
N PHE A 41 6.73 -3.58 -40.44
CA PHE A 41 5.55 -2.90 -40.99
C PHE A 41 4.91 -3.63 -42.17
N ALA A 42 5.67 -4.44 -42.90
CA ALA A 42 5.23 -5.19 -44.10
C ALA A 42 3.96 -6.04 -43.87
N SER A 43 3.74 -6.50 -42.63
CA SER A 43 2.62 -7.39 -42.31
C SER A 43 1.27 -6.69 -42.11
N TRP A 44 1.25 -5.38 -41.86
CA TRP A 44 0.03 -4.67 -41.48
C TRP A 44 -0.15 -3.29 -42.13
N LEU A 45 0.89 -2.81 -42.82
CA LEU A 45 0.93 -1.49 -43.44
C LEU A 45 0.83 -1.59 -44.97
N GLN A 46 -0.09 -0.84 -45.57
CA GLN A 46 -0.24 -0.76 -47.03
C GLN A 46 -0.68 0.66 -47.46
N GLU A 47 -0.30 1.05 -48.69
CA GLU A 47 -0.73 2.32 -49.29
C GLU A 47 -2.26 2.38 -49.46
N SER A 48 -2.85 3.54 -49.15
CA SER A 48 -4.28 3.77 -49.37
C SER A 48 -4.64 3.81 -50.85
N THR A 49 -5.69 3.07 -51.23
CA THR A 49 -6.26 3.10 -52.58
C THR A 49 -7.03 4.38 -52.89
N LYS A 50 -7.44 5.16 -51.87
CA LYS A 50 -8.21 6.40 -52.04
C LYS A 50 -7.32 7.64 -52.08
N GLU A 51 -6.22 7.68 -51.31
CA GLU A 51 -5.30 8.82 -51.25
C GLU A 51 -3.86 8.37 -51.01
N LYS A 52 -2.94 8.67 -51.93
CA LYS A 52 -1.54 8.18 -52.00
C LYS A 52 -0.62 8.59 -50.81
N ASN A 53 -1.14 9.23 -49.77
CA ASN A 53 -0.38 9.73 -48.63
C ASN A 53 -0.98 9.38 -47.26
N ILE A 54 -2.05 8.60 -47.20
CA ILE A 54 -2.72 8.21 -45.94
C ILE A 54 -2.45 6.74 -45.62
N LEU A 55 -2.16 6.45 -44.35
CA LEU A 55 -2.00 5.10 -43.81
C LEU A 55 -3.35 4.36 -43.82
N LEU A 56 -3.43 3.19 -44.45
CA LEU A 56 -4.49 2.23 -44.15
C LEU A 56 -3.96 1.22 -43.13
N PHE A 57 -4.59 1.19 -41.96
CA PHE A 57 -4.51 0.02 -41.10
C PHE A 57 -5.38 -1.07 -41.74
N GLY A 58 -4.76 -2.17 -42.17
CA GLY A 58 -5.52 -3.32 -42.68
C GLY A 58 -6.59 -3.76 -41.67
N LYS A 59 -7.74 -4.22 -42.16
CA LYS A 59 -8.85 -4.75 -41.34
C LYS A 59 -8.45 -5.96 -40.45
N SER A 60 -7.22 -6.46 -40.56
CA SER A 60 -6.62 -7.55 -39.78
C SER A 60 -6.08 -7.14 -38.39
N THR A 61 -6.34 -5.91 -37.95
CA THR A 61 -5.75 -5.24 -36.78
C THR A 61 -5.99 -5.87 -35.40
N ILE A 62 -6.79 -6.93 -35.27
CA ILE A 62 -7.04 -7.59 -33.98
C ILE A 62 -6.01 -8.70 -33.70
N ASN A 63 -5.37 -9.27 -34.72
CA ASN A 63 -4.57 -10.49 -34.58
C ASN A 63 -3.04 -10.28 -34.61
N HIS A 64 -2.54 -9.03 -34.55
CA HIS A 64 -1.11 -8.80 -34.48
C HIS A 64 -0.57 -9.22 -33.09
N PRO A 65 0.48 -10.06 -33.00
CA PRO A 65 0.93 -10.67 -31.74
C PRO A 65 1.31 -9.65 -30.66
N VAL A 66 1.84 -8.49 -31.04
CA VAL A 66 2.18 -7.41 -30.09
C VAL A 66 0.92 -6.81 -29.44
N TRP A 67 -0.14 -6.55 -30.20
CA TRP A 67 -1.37 -5.96 -29.69
C TRP A 67 -2.25 -6.99 -28.98
N ALA A 68 -2.29 -8.23 -29.48
CA ALA A 68 -2.95 -9.34 -28.80
C ALA A 68 -2.33 -9.60 -27.42
N ASN A 69 -1.00 -9.57 -27.29
CA ASN A 69 -0.33 -9.70 -26.00
C ASN A 69 -0.59 -8.50 -25.07
N SER A 70 -0.64 -7.28 -25.61
CA SER A 70 -0.97 -6.08 -24.84
C SER A 70 -2.40 -6.12 -24.29
N LEU A 71 -3.37 -6.52 -25.11
CA LEU A 71 -4.78 -6.67 -24.71
C LEU A 71 -4.98 -7.79 -23.69
N LYS A 72 -4.32 -8.94 -23.89
CA LYS A 72 -4.34 -10.06 -22.92
C LYS A 72 -3.77 -9.64 -21.56
N LYS A 73 -2.64 -8.93 -21.56
CA LYS A 73 -2.05 -8.38 -20.34
C LYS A 73 -3.01 -7.41 -19.64
N SER A 74 -3.67 -6.53 -20.40
CA SER A 74 -4.66 -5.60 -19.86
C SER A 74 -5.88 -6.30 -19.24
N LEU A 75 -6.32 -7.42 -19.82
CA LEU A 75 -7.42 -8.23 -19.27
C LEU A 75 -7.00 -8.94 -17.97
N GLU A 76 -5.81 -9.56 -17.97
CA GLU A 76 -5.26 -10.25 -16.79
C GLU A 76 -5.11 -9.29 -15.60
N ASP A 77 -4.62 -8.06 -15.84
CA ASP A 77 -4.50 -7.04 -14.79
C ASP A 77 -5.87 -6.65 -14.20
N LYS A 78 -6.91 -6.56 -15.03
CA LYS A 78 -8.28 -6.28 -14.57
C LYS A 78 -8.85 -7.43 -13.73
N ILE A 79 -8.55 -8.68 -14.09
CA ILE A 79 -8.95 -9.86 -13.32
C ILE A 79 -8.29 -9.83 -11.94
N LYS A 80 -6.96 -9.63 -11.88
CA LYS A 80 -6.21 -9.49 -10.62
C LYS A 80 -6.77 -8.38 -9.75
N PHE A 81 -7.08 -7.23 -10.35
CA PHE A 81 -7.65 -6.10 -9.62
C PHE A 81 -9.06 -6.41 -9.07
N GLY A 82 -9.88 -7.13 -9.83
CA GLY A 82 -11.18 -7.63 -9.36
C GLY A 82 -11.04 -8.53 -8.14
N GLU A 83 -10.12 -9.49 -8.18
CA GLU A 83 -9.86 -10.42 -7.07
C GLU A 83 -9.33 -9.72 -5.81
N ILE A 84 -8.44 -8.73 -5.97
CA ILE A 84 -7.98 -7.90 -4.85
C ILE A 84 -9.14 -7.15 -4.20
N ARG A 85 -10.03 -6.56 -5.00
CA ARG A 85 -11.21 -5.86 -4.48
C ARG A 85 -12.17 -6.78 -3.76
N MET A 86 -12.39 -7.99 -4.29
CA MET A 86 -13.21 -9.01 -3.63
C MET A 86 -12.60 -9.43 -2.28
N ALA A 87 -11.29 -9.66 -2.23
CA ALA A 87 -10.58 -9.98 -1.00
C ALA A 87 -10.70 -8.85 0.04
N CYS A 88 -10.48 -7.61 -0.37
CA CYS A 88 -10.63 -6.44 0.50
C CYS A 88 -12.08 -6.26 0.97
N PHE A 89 -13.08 -6.58 0.14
CA PHE A 89 -14.49 -6.54 0.53
C PHE A 89 -14.79 -7.54 1.66
N LEU A 90 -14.25 -8.76 1.60
CA LEU A 90 -14.41 -9.75 2.66
C LEU A 90 -13.83 -9.23 3.98
N VAL A 91 -12.59 -8.73 3.95
CA VAL A 91 -11.90 -8.20 5.14
C VAL A 91 -12.63 -6.99 5.73
N LYS A 92 -13.00 -6.01 4.87
CA LYS A 92 -13.66 -4.78 5.30
C LYS A 92 -14.98 -5.04 6.03
N ASN A 93 -15.71 -6.08 5.63
CA ASN A 93 -16.99 -6.44 6.23
C ASN A 93 -16.87 -7.57 7.28
N ASN A 94 -15.66 -7.93 7.70
CA ASN A 94 -15.40 -9.01 8.64
C ASN A 94 -16.06 -10.35 8.25
N LEU A 95 -16.02 -10.68 6.95
CA LEU A 95 -16.61 -11.90 6.41
C LEU A 95 -15.58 -13.04 6.37
N PRO A 96 -15.98 -14.28 6.71
CA PRO A 96 -15.10 -15.45 6.58
C PRO A 96 -14.65 -15.67 5.12
N PHE A 97 -13.36 -16.00 4.92
CA PHE A 97 -12.82 -16.34 3.60
C PHE A 97 -13.46 -17.59 2.97
N ASN A 98 -14.15 -18.43 3.75
CA ASN A 98 -14.92 -19.56 3.23
C ASN A 98 -16.00 -19.13 2.24
N ILE A 99 -16.52 -17.89 2.34
CA ILE A 99 -17.56 -17.35 1.46
C ILE A 99 -17.01 -16.98 0.07
N ALA A 100 -15.68 -16.89 -0.10
CA ALA A 100 -15.05 -16.46 -1.34
C ALA A 100 -15.55 -17.22 -2.59
N GLY A 101 -15.65 -18.54 -2.50
CA GLY A 101 -16.11 -19.37 -3.62
C GLY A 101 -17.57 -19.13 -3.99
N ASP A 102 -18.45 -18.90 -3.00
CA ASP A 102 -19.86 -18.59 -3.24
C ASP A 102 -20.05 -17.17 -3.79
N LEU A 103 -19.25 -16.22 -3.31
CA LEU A 103 -19.21 -14.87 -3.86
C LEU A 103 -18.78 -14.88 -5.34
N LYS A 104 -17.78 -15.68 -5.70
CA LYS A 104 -17.38 -15.90 -7.11
C LYS A 104 -18.57 -16.41 -7.94
N LYS A 105 -19.23 -17.48 -7.49
CA LYS A 105 -20.39 -18.06 -8.20
C LYS A 105 -21.49 -17.01 -8.40
N LEU A 106 -21.78 -16.22 -7.37
CA LEU A 106 -22.77 -15.14 -7.45
C LEU A 106 -22.40 -14.12 -8.53
N ILE A 107 -21.15 -13.64 -8.54
CA ILE A 107 -20.68 -12.65 -9.52
C ILE A 107 -20.74 -13.20 -10.95
N VAL A 108 -20.32 -14.45 -11.16
CA VAL A 108 -20.40 -15.10 -12.49
C VAL A 108 -21.85 -15.19 -12.98
N ASN A 109 -22.79 -15.48 -12.07
CA ASN A 109 -24.21 -15.60 -12.41
C ASN A 109 -24.86 -14.24 -12.68
N VAL A 110 -24.52 -13.21 -11.91
CA VAL A 110 -25.06 -11.84 -12.09
C VAL A 110 -24.46 -11.18 -13.34
N CYS A 111 -23.18 -11.42 -13.61
CA CYS A 111 -22.42 -10.81 -14.71
C CYS A 111 -22.04 -11.84 -15.78
N SER A 112 -23.02 -12.58 -16.30
CA SER A 112 -22.78 -13.69 -17.25
C SER A 112 -22.18 -13.27 -18.60
N ASP A 113 -22.32 -12.00 -18.97
CA ASP A 113 -21.78 -11.39 -20.18
C ASP A 113 -20.32 -10.90 -20.01
N CYS A 114 -19.86 -10.75 -18.77
CA CYS A 114 -18.55 -10.19 -18.47
C CYS A 114 -17.43 -11.23 -18.64
N GLU A 115 -16.47 -10.95 -19.53
CA GLU A 115 -15.27 -11.80 -19.74
C GLU A 115 -14.42 -11.91 -18.46
N ILE A 116 -14.31 -10.82 -17.69
CA ILE A 116 -13.56 -10.80 -16.43
C ILE A 116 -14.21 -11.78 -15.43
N ALA A 117 -15.53 -11.72 -15.28
CA ALA A 117 -16.23 -12.57 -14.32
C ALA A 117 -16.00 -14.06 -14.60
N LYS A 118 -15.95 -14.45 -15.88
CA LYS A 118 -15.73 -15.84 -16.32
C LYS A 118 -14.34 -16.37 -15.98
N GLU A 119 -13.32 -15.50 -15.97
CA GLU A 119 -11.92 -15.90 -15.74
C GLU A 119 -11.45 -15.73 -14.28
N ILE A 120 -12.28 -15.17 -13.39
CA ILE A 120 -11.96 -15.06 -11.97
C ILE A 120 -11.80 -16.46 -11.34
N THR A 121 -10.68 -16.71 -10.67
CA THR A 121 -10.37 -17.99 -10.00
C THR A 121 -10.39 -17.84 -8.48
N PHE A 122 -11.25 -16.94 -7.99
CA PHE A 122 -11.31 -16.53 -6.59
C PHE A 122 -11.90 -17.62 -5.68
N GLU A 123 -11.07 -18.12 -4.76
CA GLU A 123 -11.40 -19.14 -3.78
C GLU A 123 -10.80 -18.77 -2.41
N LYS A 124 -11.16 -19.50 -1.36
CA LYS A 124 -10.70 -19.25 0.02
C LYS A 124 -9.20 -19.02 0.13
N THR A 125 -8.39 -19.96 -0.36
CA THR A 125 -6.92 -19.92 -0.25
C THR A 125 -6.33 -18.73 -1.01
N LYS A 126 -6.91 -18.41 -2.17
CA LYS A 126 -6.51 -17.25 -2.98
C LYS A 126 -6.86 -15.94 -2.29
N ALA A 127 -8.06 -15.83 -1.72
CA ALA A 127 -8.48 -14.68 -0.94
C ALA A 127 -7.54 -14.44 0.25
N GLN A 128 -7.23 -15.50 1.01
CA GLN A 128 -6.28 -15.43 2.12
C GLN A 128 -4.89 -15.00 1.64
N ALA A 129 -4.36 -15.62 0.59
CA ALA A 129 -3.05 -15.28 0.04
C ALA A 129 -2.96 -13.83 -0.48
N ILE A 130 -4.03 -13.31 -1.09
CA ILE A 130 -4.10 -11.91 -1.51
C ILE A 130 -4.04 -10.98 -0.30
N VAL A 131 -4.85 -11.25 0.72
CA VAL A 131 -4.88 -10.42 1.94
C VAL A 131 -3.54 -10.45 2.65
N THR A 132 -2.92 -11.62 2.83
CA THR A 132 -1.67 -11.74 3.59
C THR A 132 -0.45 -11.28 2.79
N ASN A 133 -0.29 -11.74 1.55
CA ASN A 133 0.95 -11.57 0.79
C ASN A 133 0.95 -10.35 -0.13
N VAL A 134 -0.21 -9.77 -0.43
CA VAL A 134 -0.32 -8.59 -1.30
C VAL A 134 -0.72 -7.38 -0.47
N THR A 135 -1.97 -7.31 -0.03
CA THR A 135 -2.50 -6.12 0.66
C THR A 135 -1.83 -5.91 2.02
N GLY A 136 -1.69 -6.97 2.82
CA GLY A 136 -1.07 -6.91 4.13
C GLY A 136 0.41 -6.52 4.07
N LYS A 137 1.19 -7.15 3.17
CA LYS A 137 2.60 -6.78 2.96
C LYS A 137 2.75 -5.34 2.47
N LEU A 138 1.96 -4.93 1.49
CA LEU A 138 2.00 -3.56 0.97
C LEU A 138 1.70 -2.54 2.07
N SER A 139 0.59 -2.72 2.78
CA SER A 139 0.17 -1.84 3.88
C SER A 139 1.23 -1.77 4.98
N HIS A 140 1.85 -2.89 5.34
CA HIS A 140 2.92 -2.91 6.31
C HIS A 140 4.18 -2.17 5.81
N THR A 141 4.59 -2.38 4.56
CA THR A 141 5.73 -1.66 3.97
C THR A 141 5.48 -0.16 3.89
N GLU A 142 4.28 0.26 3.52
CA GLU A 142 3.88 1.67 3.48
C GLU A 142 3.88 2.29 4.88
N LEU A 143 3.32 1.59 5.88
CA LEU A 143 3.38 2.02 7.28
C LEU A 143 4.83 2.19 7.72
N VAL A 144 5.70 1.19 7.54
CA VAL A 144 7.12 1.27 7.93
C VAL A 144 7.82 2.46 7.27
N LYS A 145 7.55 2.71 5.98
CA LYS A 145 8.11 3.86 5.27
C LYS A 145 7.66 5.18 5.90
N THR A 146 6.38 5.30 6.25
CA THR A 146 5.83 6.47 6.94
C THR A 146 6.46 6.66 8.31
N LEU A 147 6.65 5.57 9.09
CA LEU A 147 7.29 5.63 10.41
C LEU A 147 8.78 6.02 10.35
N GLN A 148 9.45 5.83 9.21
CA GLN A 148 10.84 6.27 9.01
C GLN A 148 10.95 7.77 8.73
N THR A 149 9.93 8.37 8.10
CA THR A 149 9.98 9.79 7.68
C THR A 149 9.25 10.72 8.63
N GLU A 150 8.15 10.26 9.23
CA GLU A 150 7.26 11.08 10.03
C GLU A 150 7.41 10.80 11.53
N LYS A 151 7.07 11.79 12.35
CA LYS A 151 6.95 11.59 13.80
C LYS A 151 5.72 10.74 14.09
N PHE A 152 5.90 9.78 14.99
CA PHE A 152 4.82 8.90 15.42
C PHE A 152 4.85 8.68 16.94
N SER A 153 3.74 8.20 17.47
CA SER A 153 3.67 7.65 18.82
C SER A 153 3.32 6.17 18.74
N LEU A 154 3.85 5.38 19.67
CA LEU A 154 3.57 3.95 19.75
C LEU A 154 2.60 3.71 20.91
N ILE A 155 1.49 3.07 20.61
CA ILE A 155 0.53 2.56 21.59
C ILE A 155 0.84 1.08 21.75
N VAL A 156 1.03 0.68 22.99
CA VAL A 156 1.44 -0.67 23.38
C VAL A 156 0.36 -1.20 24.32
N ASP A 157 -0.28 -2.31 23.93
CA ASP A 157 -1.34 -2.93 24.73
C ASP A 157 -1.08 -4.42 24.96
N GLU A 158 -1.38 -4.89 26.17
CA GLU A 158 -1.27 -6.30 26.53
C GLU A 158 -2.60 -6.99 26.19
N SER A 159 -2.56 -7.94 25.27
CA SER A 159 -3.70 -8.79 24.93
C SER A 159 -3.48 -10.21 25.42
N THR A 160 -4.51 -10.78 26.03
CA THR A 160 -4.59 -12.21 26.33
C THR A 160 -5.43 -12.87 25.26
N ASP A 161 -4.84 -13.78 24.48
CA ASP A 161 -5.61 -14.66 23.60
C ASP A 161 -6.39 -15.70 24.43
N LYS A 162 -7.30 -16.46 23.82
CA LYS A 162 -7.93 -17.63 24.47
C LYS A 162 -6.93 -18.74 24.81
N SER A 163 -5.70 -18.65 24.30
CA SER A 163 -4.53 -19.44 24.71
C SER A 163 -3.80 -18.77 25.89
N THR A 164 -2.99 -19.51 26.65
CA THR A 164 -2.24 -18.99 27.81
C THR A 164 -1.09 -18.05 27.44
N THR A 165 -0.92 -17.70 26.16
CA THR A 165 0.17 -16.85 25.67
C THR A 165 -0.27 -15.39 25.66
N LYS A 166 0.42 -14.57 26.44
CA LYS A 166 0.25 -13.11 26.42
C LYS A 166 0.90 -12.54 25.16
N HIS A 167 0.25 -11.58 24.54
CA HIS A 167 0.75 -10.90 23.35
C HIS A 167 0.76 -9.39 23.54
N LEU A 168 1.80 -8.75 23.06
CA LEU A 168 1.93 -7.30 23.03
C LEU A 168 1.47 -6.79 21.66
N ALA A 169 0.34 -6.08 21.64
CA ALA A 169 -0.16 -5.41 20.44
C ALA A 169 0.53 -4.05 20.31
N LEU A 170 1.20 -3.83 19.18
CA LEU A 170 1.84 -2.57 18.84
C LEU A 170 1.00 -1.85 17.78
N ILE A 171 0.57 -0.63 18.10
CA ILE A 171 -0.19 0.25 17.22
C ILE A 171 0.60 1.53 17.05
N ALA A 172 0.92 1.89 15.82
CA ALA A 172 1.58 3.15 15.50
C ALA A 172 0.51 4.22 15.21
N ARG A 173 0.60 5.33 15.94
CA ARG A 173 -0.21 6.53 15.71
C ARG A 173 0.63 7.58 15.00
N THR A 174 0.26 7.90 13.77
CA THR A 174 0.91 8.94 12.94
C THR A 174 0.01 10.16 12.81
N ALA A 175 0.61 11.33 12.54
CA ALA A 175 -0.10 12.57 12.29
C ALA A 175 0.43 13.20 11.00
N VAL A 176 -0.15 12.82 9.86
CA VAL A 176 0.26 13.29 8.53
C VAL A 176 -0.82 14.21 7.98
N ASP A 177 -0.45 15.40 7.51
CA ASP A 177 -1.38 16.39 6.98
C ASP A 177 -2.58 16.69 7.89
N PHE A 178 -2.33 16.82 9.21
CA PHE A 178 -3.33 17.01 10.26
C PHE A 178 -4.34 15.86 10.43
N ASN A 179 -4.13 14.73 9.77
CA ASN A 179 -4.90 13.52 9.96
C ASN A 179 -4.16 12.58 10.92
N VAL A 180 -4.82 12.24 12.02
CA VAL A 180 -4.30 11.28 13.00
C VAL A 180 -4.84 9.90 12.64
N GLU A 181 -3.94 8.97 12.36
CA GLU A 181 -4.29 7.58 12.04
C GLU A 181 -3.62 6.61 13.01
N ASP A 182 -4.41 5.65 13.49
CA ASP A 182 -3.94 4.53 14.31
C ASP A 182 -3.86 3.29 13.42
N GLN A 183 -2.64 2.80 13.21
CA GLN A 183 -2.37 1.67 12.33
C GLN A 183 -1.72 0.55 13.12
N PHE A 184 -2.25 -0.66 12.96
CA PHE A 184 -1.68 -1.84 13.57
C PHE A 184 -0.29 -2.12 12.98
N LEU A 185 0.72 -2.19 13.85
CA LEU A 185 2.11 -2.43 13.45
C LEU A 185 2.41 -3.92 13.47
N CYS A 186 2.31 -4.55 14.65
CA CYS A 186 2.51 -5.98 14.81
C CYS A 186 1.97 -6.50 16.15
N LEU A 187 1.87 -7.82 16.25
CA LEU A 187 1.60 -8.54 17.48
C LEU A 187 2.86 -9.34 17.83
N ILE A 188 3.39 -9.10 19.03
CA ILE A 188 4.60 -9.78 19.50
C ILE A 188 4.20 -10.74 20.62
N PRO A 189 4.51 -12.04 20.54
CA PRO A 189 4.30 -12.94 21.66
C PRO A 189 5.22 -12.54 22.82
N ILE A 190 4.66 -12.39 24.01
CA ILE A 190 5.43 -12.14 25.22
C ILE A 190 6.02 -13.48 25.64
N VAL A 191 7.29 -13.66 25.31
CA VAL A 191 8.12 -14.75 25.84
C VAL A 191 8.60 -14.36 27.23
N ASP A 192 8.76 -15.32 28.13
CA ASP A 192 9.26 -15.06 29.48
C ASP A 192 10.56 -14.26 29.44
N GLY A 193 10.55 -13.11 30.12
CA GLY A 193 11.66 -12.17 30.16
C GLY A 193 11.70 -11.13 29.02
N LEU A 194 10.75 -11.08 28.08
CA LEU A 194 10.73 -10.02 27.05
C LEU A 194 10.46 -8.63 27.67
N CYS A 195 9.42 -8.55 28.51
CA CYS A 195 9.13 -7.36 29.29
C CYS A 195 9.78 -7.45 30.67
N PRO A 196 10.34 -6.35 31.18
CA PRO A 196 10.74 -6.29 32.58
C PRO A 196 9.51 -6.47 33.47
N GLU A 197 9.68 -7.08 34.65
CA GLU A 197 8.59 -7.29 35.62
C GLU A 197 7.89 -5.98 36.02
N ASN A 198 8.60 -4.84 35.93
CA ASN A 198 8.11 -3.52 36.27
C ASN A 198 7.88 -2.64 35.02
N ILE A 199 6.72 -2.80 34.39
CA ILE A 199 6.30 -2.05 33.19
C ILE A 199 6.13 -0.55 33.48
N THR A 200 5.74 -0.19 34.70
CA THR A 200 5.57 1.22 35.10
C THR A 200 6.89 1.98 35.09
N GLU A 201 7.97 1.36 35.56
CA GLU A 201 9.29 1.99 35.55
C GLU A 201 9.87 2.07 34.12
N LEU A 202 9.55 1.10 33.26
CA LEU A 202 9.86 1.17 31.83
C LEU A 202 9.18 2.38 31.14
N ASP A 203 7.88 2.61 31.38
CA ASP A 203 7.15 3.78 30.87
C ASP A 203 7.75 5.10 31.41
N ARG A 204 8.17 5.12 32.68
CA ARG A 204 8.86 6.26 33.28
C ARG A 204 10.17 6.58 32.56
N GLU A 205 11.03 5.57 32.34
CA GLU A 205 12.29 5.73 31.60
C GLU A 205 12.05 6.25 30.17
N TRP A 206 11.03 5.73 29.48
CA TRP A 206 10.63 6.19 28.15
C TRP A 206 10.19 7.65 28.12
N ARG A 207 9.38 8.08 29.09
CA ARG A 207 8.94 9.48 29.21
C ARG A 207 10.09 10.42 29.53
N LEU A 208 11.01 9.99 30.39
CA LEU A 208 12.22 10.75 30.70
C LEU A 208 13.08 10.94 29.46
N LEU A 209 13.38 9.86 28.71
CA LEU A 209 14.14 9.94 27.46
C LEU A 209 13.52 10.93 26.45
N ARG A 210 12.19 10.91 26.30
CA ARG A 210 11.47 11.80 25.36
C ARG A 210 11.61 13.28 25.73
N ASN A 211 11.68 13.58 27.02
CA ASN A 211 11.73 14.95 27.54
C ASN A 211 13.17 15.44 27.77
N MET A 212 14.18 14.61 27.44
CA MET A 212 15.57 15.03 27.53
C MET A 212 15.94 15.95 26.35
N PRO A 213 16.71 17.02 26.58
CA PRO A 213 17.17 17.93 25.54
C PRO A 213 18.32 17.30 24.73
N PHE A 214 18.04 16.26 23.95
CA PHE A 214 19.00 15.67 23.01
C PHE A 214 18.77 16.21 21.59
N ASN A 215 19.84 16.62 20.93
CA ASN A 215 19.80 17.01 19.53
C ASN A 215 20.00 15.76 18.66
N PHE A 216 18.91 15.10 18.30
CA PHE A 216 18.96 13.85 17.56
C PHE A 216 19.43 14.08 16.11
N THR A 217 20.61 13.55 15.76
CA THR A 217 21.01 13.41 14.36
C THR A 217 20.76 11.96 13.93
N GLU A 218 20.14 11.75 12.78
CA GLU A 218 19.73 10.44 12.23
C GLU A 218 20.89 9.42 12.16
N LYS A 219 22.11 9.89 11.89
CA LYS A 219 23.33 9.07 11.89
C LYS A 219 23.74 8.54 13.28
N MET A 220 23.35 9.22 14.34
CA MET A 220 23.68 8.84 15.72
C MET A 220 22.86 7.61 16.14
N TRP A 221 21.59 7.55 15.74
CA TRP A 221 20.69 6.42 16.05
C TRP A 221 21.20 5.08 15.54
N ILE A 222 21.59 5.02 14.26
CA ILE A 222 22.07 3.77 13.64
C ILE A 222 23.38 3.30 14.28
N LEU A 223 24.27 4.23 14.68
CA LEU A 223 25.50 3.90 15.40
C LEU A 223 25.23 3.39 16.82
N HIS A 224 24.31 4.01 17.56
CA HIS A 224 23.93 3.58 18.91
C HIS A 224 23.21 2.23 18.92
N LEU A 225 22.35 1.97 17.92
CA LEU A 225 21.63 0.71 17.79
C LEU A 225 22.55 -0.48 17.45
N LYS A 226 23.58 -0.27 16.63
CA LYS A 226 24.55 -1.32 16.27
C LYS A 226 25.62 -1.56 17.33
N ASN A 227 25.94 -0.55 18.15
CA ASN A 227 26.99 -0.61 19.18
C ASN A 227 26.42 -0.50 20.61
N PHE A 228 25.29 -1.18 20.88
CA PHE A 228 24.55 -1.10 22.15
C PHE A 228 25.37 -1.43 23.41
N GLY A 229 26.57 -2.01 23.27
CA GLY A 229 27.42 -2.41 24.38
C GLY A 229 28.48 -1.41 24.85
N SER A 230 28.85 -0.37 24.07
CA SER A 230 30.11 0.34 24.40
C SER A 230 30.20 1.83 24.10
N MET A 231 29.13 2.52 23.72
CA MET A 231 29.22 3.97 23.55
C MET A 231 27.93 4.69 23.99
N PHE A 232 28.04 5.31 25.18
CA PHE A 232 27.09 6.24 25.80
C PHE A 232 25.77 5.61 26.28
N HIS A 233 25.83 4.97 27.45
CA HIS A 233 24.70 5.06 28.37
C HIS A 233 24.81 6.43 29.04
N PRO A 234 23.79 7.31 28.98
CA PRO A 234 23.73 8.43 29.91
C PRO A 234 23.83 7.80 31.31
N LEU A 235 24.85 8.19 32.07
CA LEU A 235 25.00 7.74 33.43
C LEU A 235 24.30 8.74 34.33
N LYS A 236 23.61 8.26 35.36
CA LYS A 236 23.20 9.11 36.48
C LYS A 236 24.47 9.62 37.18
N GLY A 237 24.32 10.64 38.04
CA GLY A 237 25.45 11.21 38.79
C GLY A 237 26.22 10.19 39.66
N ASP A 238 25.63 9.01 39.90
CA ASP A 238 26.18 7.87 40.63
C ASP A 238 26.87 6.81 39.72
N GLN A 239 27.07 7.12 38.43
CA GLN A 239 27.62 6.22 37.41
C GLN A 239 26.75 4.99 37.07
N SER A 240 25.50 4.93 37.55
CA SER A 240 24.55 3.89 37.13
C SER A 240 23.90 4.24 35.77
N PRO A 241 23.49 3.24 34.97
CA PRO A 241 22.79 3.50 33.72
C PRO A 241 21.49 4.28 33.98
N MET A 242 21.22 5.31 33.16
CA MET A 242 20.04 6.16 33.29
C MET A 242 18.73 5.47 32.83
N PHE A 243 18.84 4.55 31.86
CA PHE A 243 17.68 3.87 31.24
C PHE A 243 17.88 2.33 31.13
N PRO A 244 18.19 1.62 32.23
CA PRO A 244 18.51 0.19 32.19
C PRO A 244 17.37 -0.67 31.65
N LEU A 245 16.13 -0.43 32.07
CA LEU A 245 14.97 -1.24 31.68
C LEU A 245 14.61 -1.00 30.21
N LEU A 246 14.67 0.26 29.78
CA LEU A 246 14.39 0.66 28.39
C LEU A 246 15.46 0.15 27.44
N CYS A 247 16.74 0.24 27.80
CA CYS A 247 17.83 -0.31 27.00
C CYS A 247 17.72 -1.84 26.87
N GLU A 248 17.40 -2.53 27.96
CA GLU A 248 17.19 -3.98 27.95
C GLU A 248 15.98 -4.37 27.10
N PHE A 249 14.86 -3.66 27.24
CA PHE A 249 13.65 -3.87 26.47
C PHE A 249 13.89 -3.65 24.97
N ILE A 250 14.51 -2.52 24.59
CA ILE A 250 14.85 -2.22 23.19
C ILE A 250 15.81 -3.28 22.63
N ARG A 251 16.81 -3.72 23.40
CA ARG A 251 17.73 -4.78 22.96
C ARG A 251 16.99 -6.10 22.71
N LYS A 252 16.09 -6.49 23.62
CA LYS A 252 15.28 -7.70 23.47
C LYS A 252 14.30 -7.57 22.30
N LEU A 253 13.68 -6.41 22.13
CA LEU A 253 12.78 -6.07 21.01
C LEU A 253 13.49 -6.14 19.66
N LEU A 254 14.71 -5.59 19.56
CA LEU A 254 15.54 -5.63 18.34
C LEU A 254 16.15 -7.00 18.06
N ALA A 255 16.30 -7.84 19.09
CA ALA A 255 16.72 -9.23 18.94
C ALA A 255 15.59 -10.14 18.45
N LEU A 256 14.33 -9.67 18.46
CA LEU A 256 13.24 -10.42 17.86
C LEU A 256 13.40 -10.45 16.34
N PRO A 257 13.14 -11.60 15.70
CA PRO A 257 13.21 -11.71 14.26
C PRO A 257 12.22 -10.72 13.62
N HIS A 258 12.74 -9.81 12.79
CA HIS A 258 11.97 -8.75 12.11
C HIS A 258 10.91 -9.29 11.12
N SER A 259 10.83 -10.61 10.92
CA SER A 259 9.67 -11.28 10.34
C SER A 259 9.71 -12.78 10.63
N SER A 260 8.55 -13.43 10.65
CA SER A 260 8.43 -14.89 10.64
C SER A 260 9.03 -15.55 9.38
N ALA A 261 9.38 -14.78 8.34
CA ALA A 261 10.08 -15.29 7.16
C ALA A 261 11.60 -15.48 7.38
N ASN A 262 12.15 -15.03 8.52
CA ASN A 262 13.55 -15.34 8.90
C ASN A 262 13.70 -16.69 9.62
N VAL A 263 12.62 -17.48 9.75
CA VAL A 263 12.64 -18.83 10.34
C VAL A 263 12.15 -19.90 9.33
N GLU A 264 12.00 -19.57 8.04
CA GLU A 264 11.65 -20.56 6.99
C GLU A 264 12.86 -21.29 6.36
N ILE A 265 14.03 -21.30 7.01
CA ILE A 265 15.15 -22.19 6.62
C ILE A 265 15.79 -22.85 7.86
N VAL A 266 15.02 -23.39 8.80
CA VAL A 266 15.42 -24.55 9.64
C VAL A 266 14.15 -25.25 10.19
N PHE A 267 13.34 -25.84 9.31
CA PHE A 267 12.47 -26.99 9.64
C PHE A 267 12.39 -27.92 8.43
N CYS A 268 13.57 -28.40 8.01
CA CYS A 268 13.75 -29.58 7.18
C CYS A 268 15.09 -30.21 7.55
N ASN A 269 15.08 -30.97 8.64
CA ASN A 269 15.63 -32.32 8.76
C ASN A 269 15.12 -32.94 10.06
#